data_AF-A0A8E2JV31-F1
#
_entry.id   AF-A0A8E2JV31-F1
#
_cell.length_a   1.000
_cell.length_b   1.000
_cell.length_c   1.000
_cell.angle_alpha   90.00
_cell.angle_beta   90.00
_cell.angle_gamma   90.00
#
_symmetry.space_group_name_H-M   'P 1'
#
loop_
_entity.id
_entity.type
_entity.pdbx_description
1 polymer ?
#
loop_
_entity_poly.entity_id
_entity_poly.type
_entity_poly.pdbx_seq_one_letter_code
_entity_poly.pdbx_strand_id
1 'polypeptide(L)'
;MLGLKLSYLIPILGLAIAFFYSEYSQNILMATQTAPTSGKPWADGPLKLITTPMYELKKDDTFTKGASHMALLHNAMLRGYNSIYLQAPHVKPADYADFIGYCLTWHKFVKHHHDDEEANLFPKVLEVLGKEDKEVWAKTHEEHGSDAPPPNSPPHLPQHAPQPLRPLNPHAPLPPRRRLHPALHPPTLRNRHPNLPLLSLSPRLPN
;
A
#
# COMPACT_ATOMS: atom_id res chain seq x y z
N MET A 1 21.51 33.36 -54.64
CA MET A 1 21.87 32.70 -53.36
C MET A 1 21.14 33.42 -52.23
N LEU A 2 20.04 32.88 -51.71
CA LEU A 2 19.36 33.46 -50.54
C LEU A 2 20.19 33.12 -49.30
N GLY A 3 20.91 34.11 -48.76
CA GLY A 3 21.61 33.97 -47.48
C GLY A 3 20.61 34.02 -46.34
N LEU A 4 20.44 32.89 -45.62
CA LEU A 4 19.65 32.86 -44.40
C LEU A 4 20.33 33.76 -43.36
N LYS A 5 19.69 34.87 -42.97
CA LYS A 5 20.27 35.80 -41.99
C LYS A 5 20.38 35.09 -40.64
N LEU A 6 21.52 35.27 -39.97
CA LEU A 6 21.83 34.71 -38.65
C LEU A 6 20.75 35.02 -37.59
N SER A 7 20.04 36.14 -37.75
CA SER A 7 18.89 36.53 -36.92
C SER A 7 17.72 35.53 -36.95
N TYR A 8 17.59 34.71 -38.00
CA TYR A 8 16.57 33.67 -38.10
C TYR A 8 17.00 32.34 -37.48
N LEU A 9 18.30 32.10 -37.29
CA LEU A 9 18.81 30.85 -36.73
C LEU A 9 18.54 30.74 -35.23
N ILE A 10 18.58 31.86 -34.50
CA ILE A 10 18.32 31.89 -33.05
C ILE A 10 16.87 31.47 -32.71
N PRO A 11 15.81 32.03 -33.32
CA PRO A 11 14.44 31.59 -33.01
C PRO A 11 14.16 30.16 -33.51
N ILE A 12 14.77 29.73 -34.62
CA ILE A 12 14.63 28.35 -35.11
C ILE A 12 15.29 27.35 -34.15
N LEU A 13 16.49 27.67 -33.65
CA LEU A 13 17.17 26.84 -32.66
C LEU A 13 16.40 26.81 -31.34
N GLY A 14 15.84 27.94 -30.91
CA GLY A 14 14.97 28.01 -29.73
C GLY A 14 13.72 27.13 -29.86
N LEU A 15 13.05 27.17 -31.02
CA LEU A 15 11.91 26.30 -31.32
C LEU A 15 12.30 24.83 -31.39
N ALA A 16 13.45 24.50 -31.99
CA ALA A 16 13.95 23.13 -32.04
C ALA A 16 14.27 22.59 -30.64
N ILE A 17 14.94 23.39 -29.79
CA ILE A 17 15.23 23.02 -28.40
C ILE A 17 13.94 22.83 -27.60
N ALA A 18 12.95 23.73 -27.76
CA ALA A 18 11.66 23.61 -27.09
C ALA A 18 10.89 22.35 -27.53
N PHE A 19 10.92 22.02 -28.82
CA PHE A 19 10.29 20.81 -29.36
C PHE A 19 10.96 19.54 -28.82
N PHE A 20 12.30 19.49 -28.85
CA PHE A 20 13.07 18.38 -28.27
C PHE A 20 12.87 18.24 -26.76
N TYR A 21 12.79 19.34 -26.00
CA TYR A 21 12.47 19.30 -24.57
C TYR A 21 11.05 18.79 -24.30
N SER A 22 10.07 19.22 -25.10
CA SER A 22 8.68 18.76 -25.00
C SER A 22 8.60 17.24 -25.25
N GLU A 23 9.18 16.77 -26.35
CA GLU A 23 9.18 15.34 -26.72
C GLU A 23 9.99 14.49 -25.74
N TYR A 24 11.14 14.96 -25.26
CA TYR A 24 11.94 14.30 -24.23
C TYR A 24 11.21 14.22 -22.88
N SER A 25 10.51 15.29 -22.48
CA SER A 25 9.75 15.32 -21.22
C SER A 25 8.55 14.38 -21.23
N GLN A 26 7.87 14.24 -22.37
CA GLN A 26 6.75 13.30 -22.55
C GLN A 26 7.23 11.84 -22.53
N ASN A 27 8.39 11.56 -23.13
CA ASN A 27 8.94 10.20 -23.22
C ASN A 27 9.52 9.66 -21.90
N ILE A 28 10.02 10.52 -21.01
CA ILE A 28 10.54 10.08 -19.69
C ILE A 28 9.41 9.76 -18.69
N LEU A 29 8.22 10.37 -18.84
CA LEU A 29 7.11 10.20 -17.90
C LEU A 29 6.08 9.14 -18.31
N MET A 30 6.08 8.70 -19.56
CA MET A 30 5.10 7.75 -20.08
C MET A 30 5.76 6.42 -20.46
N ALA A 31 6.17 5.65 -19.46
CA ALA A 31 6.42 4.23 -19.67
C ALA A 31 5.16 3.62 -20.30
N THR A 32 5.26 3.11 -21.52
CA THR A 32 4.17 2.44 -22.22
C THR A 32 3.73 1.23 -21.39
N GLN A 33 2.68 1.39 -20.58
CA GLN A 33 2.10 0.29 -19.81
C GLN A 33 1.31 -0.59 -20.79
N THR A 34 1.88 -1.73 -21.12
CA THR A 34 1.12 -2.82 -21.74
C THR A 34 0.23 -3.44 -20.67
N ALA A 35 -1.07 -3.58 -20.98
CA ALA A 35 -2.01 -4.23 -20.06
C ALA A 35 -1.48 -5.62 -19.66
N PRO A 36 -1.66 -6.05 -18.40
CA PRO A 36 -1.20 -7.35 -17.95
C PRO A 36 -1.75 -8.44 -18.87
N THR A 37 -0.86 -9.33 -19.34
CA THR A 37 -1.24 -10.48 -20.18
C THR A 37 -2.34 -11.29 -19.50
N SER A 38 -3.39 -11.63 -20.26
CA SER A 38 -4.50 -12.45 -19.77
C SER A 38 -3.98 -13.74 -19.13
N GLY A 39 -4.29 -13.95 -17.85
CA GLY A 39 -3.98 -15.19 -17.12
C GLY A 39 -2.97 -15.07 -15.98
N LYS A 40 -2.28 -13.93 -15.81
CA LYS A 40 -1.49 -13.66 -14.59
C LYS A 40 -2.27 -12.71 -13.67
N PRO A 41 -2.53 -13.09 -12.41
CA PRO A 41 -3.18 -12.17 -11.47
C PRO A 41 -2.28 -10.95 -11.26
N TRP A 42 -2.86 -9.77 -11.43
CA TRP A 42 -2.22 -8.53 -10.99
C TRP A 42 -2.21 -8.45 -9.46
N ALA A 43 -1.71 -7.35 -8.88
CA ALA A 43 -1.66 -7.14 -7.44
C ALA A 43 -3.03 -6.84 -6.78
N ASP A 44 -4.12 -7.37 -7.32
CA ASP A 44 -5.49 -7.18 -6.82
C ASP A 44 -5.93 -8.27 -5.81
N GLY A 45 -5.04 -9.23 -5.50
CA GLY A 45 -5.20 -10.23 -4.44
C GLY A 45 -3.84 -10.71 -3.90
N PRO A 46 -3.80 -11.42 -2.75
CA PRO A 46 -4.92 -12.06 -2.06
C PRO A 46 -5.81 -11.12 -1.23
N LEU A 47 -5.33 -9.94 -0.83
CA LEU A 47 -6.17 -8.97 -0.14
C LEU A 47 -7.04 -8.23 -1.15
N LYS A 48 -8.35 -8.30 -0.96
CA LYS A 48 -9.32 -7.65 -1.85
C LYS A 48 -9.23 -6.14 -1.70
N LEU A 49 -9.27 -5.45 -2.83
CA LEU A 49 -9.34 -4.00 -2.88
C LEU A 49 -10.71 -3.47 -2.43
N ILE A 50 -10.68 -2.26 -1.90
CA ILE A 50 -11.82 -1.53 -1.35
C ILE A 50 -12.49 -0.72 -2.46
N THR A 51 -13.80 -0.88 -2.64
CA THR A 51 -14.60 -0.02 -3.52
C THR A 51 -14.64 1.39 -2.93
N THR A 52 -14.46 2.43 -3.76
CA THR A 52 -14.51 3.81 -3.25
C THR A 52 -15.96 4.22 -2.94
N PRO A 53 -16.24 4.82 -1.76
CA PRO A 53 -17.58 5.28 -1.41
C PRO A 53 -18.21 6.25 -2.42
N MET A 54 -17.44 7.12 -3.07
CA MET A 54 -17.93 7.99 -4.15
C MET A 54 -18.46 7.18 -5.33
N TYR A 55 -17.75 6.11 -5.72
CA TYR A 55 -18.21 5.23 -6.79
C TYR A 55 -19.44 4.44 -6.38
N GLU A 56 -19.47 3.91 -5.15
CA GLU A 56 -20.57 3.08 -4.67
C GLU A 56 -21.85 3.89 -4.42
N LEU A 57 -21.73 5.00 -3.70
CA LEU A 57 -22.86 5.80 -3.23
C LEU A 57 -23.31 6.88 -4.23
N LYS A 58 -22.48 7.18 -5.25
CA LYS A 58 -22.71 8.27 -6.21
C LYS A 58 -22.92 9.64 -5.54
N LYS A 59 -22.24 9.87 -4.42
CA LYS A 59 -22.25 11.11 -3.65
C LYS A 59 -20.86 11.71 -3.60
N ASP A 60 -20.80 13.01 -3.35
CA ASP A 60 -19.55 13.77 -3.34
C ASP A 60 -19.48 14.77 -2.17
N ASP A 61 -20.25 14.56 -1.10
CA ASP A 61 -20.12 15.31 0.14
C ASP A 61 -18.75 15.11 0.79
N THR A 62 -18.40 15.99 1.74
CA THR A 62 -17.07 16.01 2.39
C THR A 62 -16.67 14.66 2.97
N PHE A 63 -17.59 13.94 3.62
CA PHE A 63 -17.29 12.65 4.24
C PHE A 63 -17.15 11.55 3.19
N THR A 64 -18.02 11.52 2.17
CA THR A 64 -17.91 10.55 1.06
C THR A 64 -16.62 10.75 0.26
N LYS A 65 -16.22 12.00 0.00
CA LYS A 65 -14.94 12.34 -0.65
C LYS A 65 -13.76 11.91 0.23
N GLY A 66 -13.76 12.28 1.51
CA GLY A 66 -12.72 11.89 2.46
C GLY A 66 -12.53 10.37 2.54
N ALA A 67 -13.62 9.62 2.73
CA ALA A 67 -13.58 8.16 2.78
C ALA A 67 -13.11 7.53 1.45
N SER A 68 -13.38 8.18 0.31
CA SER A 68 -12.88 7.72 -0.99
C SER A 68 -11.39 7.96 -1.17
N HIS A 69 -10.86 9.08 -0.70
CA HIS A 69 -9.42 9.30 -0.67
C HIS A 69 -8.71 8.27 0.21
N MET A 70 -9.28 7.96 1.39
CA MET A 70 -8.75 6.90 2.26
C MET A 70 -8.77 5.53 1.58
N ALA A 71 -9.89 5.15 0.95
CA ALA A 71 -9.99 3.89 0.20
C ALA A 71 -8.96 3.79 -0.93
N LEU A 72 -8.67 4.89 -1.62
CA LEU A 72 -7.64 4.92 -2.68
C LEU A 72 -6.23 4.75 -2.10
N LEU A 73 -5.88 5.43 -1.01
CA LEU A 73 -4.58 5.26 -0.34
C LEU A 73 -4.43 3.82 0.19
N HIS A 74 -5.48 3.28 0.81
CA HIS A 74 -5.48 1.91 1.31
C HIS A 74 -5.34 0.91 0.15
N ASN A 75 -5.99 1.14 -0.99
CA ASN A 75 -5.80 0.32 -2.17
C ASN A 75 -4.36 0.34 -2.72
N ALA A 76 -3.64 1.46 -2.58
CA ALA A 76 -2.22 1.48 -2.92
C ALA A 76 -1.39 0.62 -1.95
N MET A 77 -1.68 0.69 -0.65
CA MET A 77 -1.05 -0.16 0.36
C MET A 77 -1.37 -1.66 0.16
N LEU A 78 -2.63 -2.00 -0.11
CA LEU A 78 -3.06 -3.37 -0.39
C LEU A 78 -2.39 -3.94 -1.64
N ARG A 79 -2.27 -3.14 -2.70
CA ARG A 79 -1.51 -3.55 -3.89
C ARG A 79 -0.04 -3.78 -3.59
N GLY A 80 0.58 -2.94 -2.74
CA GLY A 80 1.95 -3.16 -2.28
C GLY A 80 2.10 -4.46 -1.47
N TYR A 81 1.14 -4.82 -0.63
CA TYR A 81 1.16 -6.10 0.06
C TYR A 81 1.00 -7.28 -0.91
N ASN A 82 0.01 -7.19 -1.78
CA ASN A 82 -0.31 -8.22 -2.76
C ASN A 82 0.86 -8.48 -3.70
N SER A 83 1.57 -7.44 -4.16
CA SER A 83 2.77 -7.60 -4.96
C SER A 83 3.90 -8.28 -4.18
N ILE A 84 4.14 -7.91 -2.93
CA ILE A 84 5.12 -8.59 -2.05
C ILE A 84 4.77 -10.08 -1.94
N TYR A 85 3.52 -10.39 -1.62
CA TYR A 85 3.05 -11.76 -1.46
C TYR A 85 3.22 -12.60 -2.72
N LEU A 86 2.82 -12.06 -3.87
CA LEU A 86 2.89 -12.75 -5.16
C LEU A 86 4.33 -12.90 -5.66
N GLN A 87 5.20 -11.92 -5.43
CA GLN A 87 6.57 -11.94 -5.97
C GLN A 87 7.56 -12.69 -5.08
N ALA A 88 7.33 -12.78 -3.76
CA ALA A 88 8.25 -13.41 -2.82
C ALA A 88 8.78 -14.80 -3.24
N PRO A 89 7.95 -15.74 -3.79
CA PRO A 89 8.43 -17.05 -4.23
C PRO A 89 9.30 -17.03 -5.49
N HIS A 90 9.31 -15.93 -6.23
CA HIS A 90 9.96 -15.79 -7.53
C HIS A 90 11.26 -14.99 -7.48
N VAL A 91 11.57 -14.37 -6.33
CA VAL A 91 12.78 -13.56 -6.14
C VAL A 91 14.02 -14.46 -6.16
N LYS A 92 15.02 -14.09 -6.96
CA LYS A 92 16.30 -14.81 -7.01
C LYS A 92 17.22 -14.32 -5.88
N PRO A 93 18.18 -15.14 -5.42
CA PRO A 93 19.11 -14.73 -4.36
C PRO A 93 19.87 -13.42 -4.63
N ALA A 94 20.17 -13.12 -5.90
CA ALA A 94 20.84 -11.88 -6.29
C ALA A 94 19.98 -10.62 -6.02
N ASP A 95 18.65 -10.77 -6.01
CA ASP A 95 17.69 -9.66 -5.90
C ASP A 95 17.12 -9.51 -4.47
N TYR A 96 17.60 -10.31 -3.51
CA TYR A 96 17.05 -10.32 -2.14
C TYR A 96 17.20 -8.98 -1.44
N ALA A 97 18.34 -8.30 -1.58
CA ALA A 97 18.56 -7.02 -0.94
C ALA A 97 17.54 -5.97 -1.43
N ASP A 98 17.32 -5.90 -2.73
CA ASP A 98 16.38 -4.96 -3.35
C ASP A 98 14.94 -5.30 -2.96
N PHE A 99 14.57 -6.58 -2.96
CA PHE A 99 13.23 -7.01 -2.55
C PHE A 99 12.96 -6.71 -1.07
N ILE A 100 13.94 -6.90 -0.18
CA ILE A 100 13.83 -6.54 1.23
C ILE A 100 13.67 -5.02 1.38
N GLY A 101 14.43 -4.24 0.60
CA GLY A 101 14.31 -2.78 0.57
C GLY A 101 12.91 -2.33 0.15
N TYR A 102 12.33 -2.97 -0.86
CA TYR A 102 10.95 -2.75 -1.28
C TYR A 102 9.95 -3.08 -0.17
N CYS A 103 10.07 -4.24 0.47
CA CYS A 103 9.20 -4.65 1.57
C CYS A 103 9.27 -3.68 2.77
N LEU A 104 10.49 -3.23 3.12
CA LEU A 104 10.69 -2.26 4.20
C LEU A 104 10.09 -0.89 3.84
N THR A 105 10.17 -0.48 2.59
CA THR A 105 9.57 0.78 2.12
C THR A 105 8.04 0.72 2.21
N TRP A 106 7.44 -0.39 1.77
CA TRP A 106 6.01 -0.63 1.96
C TRP A 106 5.60 -0.59 3.44
N HIS A 107 6.36 -1.27 4.32
CA HIS A 107 6.08 -1.24 5.76
C HIS A 107 6.16 0.18 6.34
N LYS A 108 7.17 0.96 5.97
CA LYS A 108 7.30 2.36 6.40
C LYS A 108 6.12 3.21 5.92
N PHE A 109 5.65 2.98 4.69
CA PHE A 109 4.48 3.69 4.17
C PHE A 109 3.22 3.39 4.99
N VAL A 110 2.94 2.11 5.27
CA VAL A 110 1.80 1.71 6.12
C VAL A 110 1.91 2.32 7.51
N LYS A 111 3.08 2.21 8.15
CA LYS A 111 3.29 2.74 9.49
C LYS A 111 3.08 4.26 9.54
N HIS A 112 3.72 5.00 8.62
CA HIS A 112 3.58 6.46 8.59
C HIS A 112 2.13 6.87 8.34
N HIS A 113 1.41 6.16 7.46
CA HIS A 113 -0.01 6.41 7.21
C HIS A 113 -0.84 6.27 8.50
N HIS A 114 -0.70 5.16 9.23
CA HIS A 114 -1.40 4.98 10.51
C HIS A 114 -0.99 6.03 11.57
N ASP A 115 0.31 6.31 11.71
CA ASP A 115 0.80 7.30 12.67
C ASP A 115 0.21 8.70 12.40
N ASP A 116 0.03 9.07 11.12
CA ASP A 116 -0.57 10.35 10.72
C ASP A 116 -2.09 10.39 10.97
N GLU A 117 -2.79 9.27 10.76
CA GLU A 117 -4.21 9.17 11.10
C GLU A 117 -4.45 9.41 12.59
N GLU A 118 -3.65 8.75 13.43
CA GLU A 118 -3.68 8.84 14.89
C GLU A 118 -3.33 10.25 15.39
N ALA A 119 -2.24 10.83 14.87
CA ALA A 119 -1.75 12.12 15.33
C ALA A 119 -2.60 13.30 14.83
N ASN A 120 -3.22 13.17 13.65
CA ASN A 120 -3.78 14.33 12.94
C ASN A 120 -5.21 14.13 12.44
N LEU A 121 -5.53 13.02 11.77
CA LEU A 121 -6.83 12.87 11.12
C LEU A 121 -7.95 12.63 12.14
N PHE A 122 -7.78 11.65 13.02
CA PHE A 122 -8.79 11.25 13.99
C PHE A 122 -9.19 12.39 14.93
N PRO A 123 -8.25 13.16 15.53
CA PRO A 123 -8.61 14.31 16.37
C PRO A 123 -9.42 15.38 15.62
N LYS A 124 -9.06 15.68 14.36
CA LYS A 124 -9.78 16.68 13.55
C LYS A 124 -11.17 16.24 13.19
N VAL A 125 -11.38 14.95 12.94
CA VAL A 125 -12.73 14.43 12.68
C VAL A 125 -13.60 14.55 13.94
N LEU A 126 -13.05 14.30 15.14
CA LEU A 126 -13.79 14.51 16.40
C LEU A 126 -14.21 15.97 16.59
N GLU A 127 -13.30 16.91 16.31
CA GLU A 127 -13.60 18.36 16.36
C GLU A 127 -14.77 18.72 15.45
N VAL A 128 -14.76 18.22 14.21
CA VAL A 128 -15.84 18.45 13.24
C VAL A 128 -17.16 17.82 13.67
N LEU A 129 -17.11 16.63 14.28
CA LEU A 129 -18.31 15.91 14.74
C LEU A 129 -18.84 16.41 16.09
N GLY A 130 -18.02 17.09 16.89
CA GLY A 130 -18.34 17.46 18.27
C GLY A 130 -18.57 16.24 19.17
N LYS A 131 -17.82 15.15 18.94
CA LYS A 131 -17.99 13.86 19.62
C LYS A 131 -16.75 13.46 20.41
N GLU A 132 -16.95 12.59 21.39
CA GLU A 132 -15.88 11.98 22.17
C GLU A 132 -15.16 10.88 21.37
N ASP A 133 -13.85 10.77 21.57
CA ASP A 133 -12.99 9.82 20.85
C ASP A 133 -13.50 8.37 20.91
N LYS A 134 -13.82 7.89 22.11
CA LYS A 134 -14.32 6.52 22.33
C LYS A 134 -15.63 6.22 21.61
N GLU A 135 -16.43 7.24 21.32
CA GLU A 135 -17.69 7.05 20.57
C GLU A 135 -17.42 6.75 19.09
N VAL A 136 -16.35 7.31 18.53
CA VAL A 136 -16.07 7.27 17.08
C VAL A 136 -14.97 6.27 16.75
N TRP A 137 -13.86 6.26 17.49
CA TRP A 137 -12.60 5.61 17.10
C TRP A 137 -12.18 4.41 17.95
N ALA A 138 -12.96 4.03 18.98
CA ALA A 138 -12.57 2.94 19.90
C ALA A 138 -12.14 1.64 19.18
N LYS A 139 -12.89 1.22 18.15
CA LYS A 139 -12.54 0.02 17.36
C LYS A 139 -11.36 0.26 16.42
N THR A 140 -11.24 1.46 15.87
CA THR A 140 -10.15 1.82 14.95
C THR A 140 -8.81 1.80 15.66
N HIS A 141 -8.73 2.32 16.88
CA HIS A 141 -7.52 2.26 17.69
C HIS A 141 -7.12 0.82 18.06
N GLU A 142 -8.10 -0.03 18.42
CA GLU A 142 -7.85 -1.46 18.63
C GLU A 142 -7.25 -2.12 17.37
N GLU A 143 -7.81 -1.83 16.20
CA GLU A 143 -7.32 -2.35 14.92
C GLU A 143 -5.92 -1.82 14.56
N HIS A 144 -5.59 -0.60 14.97
CA HIS A 144 -4.28 0.02 14.76
C HIS A 144 -3.22 -0.42 15.79
N GLY A 145 -3.63 -1.15 16.82
CA GLY A 145 -2.75 -1.55 17.94
C GLY A 145 -2.27 -0.34 18.76
N SER A 146 -2.97 0.78 18.65
CA SER A 146 -2.76 1.99 19.44
C SER A 146 -3.65 1.90 20.67
N ASP A 147 -3.06 1.61 21.84
CA ASP A 147 -3.72 1.93 23.10
C ASP A 147 -3.67 3.45 23.27
N ALA A 148 -4.53 4.19 22.56
CA ALA A 148 -4.53 5.65 22.58
C ALA A 148 -4.65 6.15 24.04
N PRO A 149 -3.67 6.91 24.57
CA PRO A 149 -3.78 7.48 25.90
C PRO A 149 -4.84 8.60 25.88
N PRO A 150 -5.51 8.86 27.01
CA PRO A 150 -6.66 9.76 27.07
C PRO A 150 -6.33 11.19 26.60
N PRO A 151 -7.35 11.96 26.15
CA PRO A 151 -7.22 13.22 25.41
C PRO A 151 -6.53 14.40 26.14
N ASN A 152 -6.03 14.21 27.36
CA ASN A 152 -5.28 15.22 28.13
C ASN A 152 -3.83 14.81 28.42
N SER A 153 -3.27 13.90 27.65
CA SER A 153 -1.86 13.50 27.77
C SER A 153 -0.98 14.53 27.04
N PRO A 154 0.08 15.07 27.66
CA PRO A 154 1.00 15.98 26.97
C PRO A 154 1.61 15.27 25.75
N PRO A 155 2.01 16.03 24.70
CA PRO A 155 2.55 15.44 23.47
C PRO A 155 3.68 14.48 23.83
N HIS A 156 3.51 13.21 23.45
CA HIS A 156 4.54 12.20 23.63
C HIS A 156 5.76 12.64 22.83
N LEU A 157 6.80 13.12 23.53
CA LEU A 157 8.15 13.08 22.99
C LEU A 157 8.41 11.64 22.52
N PRO A 158 9.02 11.42 21.34
CA PRO A 158 9.24 10.09 20.79
C PRO A 158 9.96 9.23 21.83
N GLN A 159 9.27 8.20 22.35
CA GLN A 159 9.79 7.36 23.43
C GLN A 159 10.92 6.42 23.01
N HIS A 160 11.41 6.51 21.77
CA HIS A 160 12.61 5.82 21.35
C HIS A 160 13.53 6.76 20.58
N ALA A 161 14.46 7.38 21.30
CA ALA A 161 15.79 7.54 20.72
C ALA A 161 16.27 6.13 20.30
N PRO A 162 16.90 5.96 19.12
CA PRO A 162 17.48 4.68 18.76
C PRO A 162 18.45 4.29 19.89
N GLN A 163 18.15 3.19 20.57
CA GLN A 163 19.05 2.66 21.58
C GLN A 163 20.42 2.46 20.92
N PRO A 164 21.52 2.94 21.53
CA PRO A 164 22.84 2.70 20.97
C PRO A 164 23.03 1.18 20.84
N LEU A 165 23.50 0.74 19.67
CA LEU A 165 23.79 -0.66 19.39
C LEU A 165 24.63 -1.22 20.55
N ARG A 166 24.07 -2.21 21.25
CA ARG A 166 24.79 -2.89 22.34
C ARG A 166 26.09 -3.46 21.78
N PRO A 167 27.26 -3.21 22.39
CA PRO A 167 28.51 -3.77 21.93
C PRO A 167 28.40 -5.30 21.86
N LEU A 168 28.77 -5.88 20.72
CA LEU A 168 28.88 -7.33 20.56
C LEU A 168 29.87 -7.85 21.61
N ASN A 169 29.41 -8.69 22.53
CA ASN A 169 30.27 -9.41 23.46
C ASN A 169 30.91 -10.59 22.72
N PRO A 170 32.22 -10.57 22.40
CA PRO A 170 32.88 -11.64 21.65
C PRO A 170 32.98 -12.96 22.43
N HIS A 171 32.63 -12.96 23.72
CA HIS A 171 32.63 -14.14 24.59
C HIS A 171 31.24 -14.65 24.94
N ALA A 172 30.16 -14.11 24.33
CA ALA A 172 28.83 -14.66 24.53
C ALA A 172 28.75 -16.08 23.94
N PRO A 173 28.30 -17.10 24.71
CA PRO A 173 28.13 -18.45 24.19
C PRO A 173 27.14 -18.43 23.03
N LEU A 174 27.50 -19.11 21.93
CA LEU A 174 26.63 -19.25 20.77
C LEU A 174 25.28 -19.86 21.20
N PRO A 175 24.15 -19.30 20.76
CA PRO A 175 22.87 -19.92 21.02
C PRO A 175 22.86 -21.34 20.42
N PRO A 176 22.25 -22.33 21.09
CA PRO A 176 22.22 -23.69 20.58
C PRO A 176 21.56 -23.70 19.20
N ARG A 177 22.19 -24.42 18.24
CA ARG A 177 21.64 -24.62 16.89
C ARG A 177 20.21 -25.13 17.01
N ARG A 178 19.24 -24.28 16.67
CA ARG A 178 17.85 -24.68 16.57
C ARG A 178 17.77 -25.71 15.46
N ARG A 179 17.55 -26.97 15.82
CA ARG A 179 17.30 -28.06 14.89
C ARG A 179 16.05 -27.67 14.09
N LEU A 180 16.20 -27.36 12.81
CA LEU A 180 15.08 -27.12 11.92
C LEU A 180 14.25 -28.40 11.88
N HIS A 181 13.04 -28.36 12.43
CA HIS A 181 12.07 -29.43 12.23
C HIS A 181 11.64 -29.46 10.76
N PRO A 182 11.41 -30.64 10.16
CA PRO A 182 10.90 -30.73 8.80
C PRO A 182 9.53 -30.05 8.71
N ALA A 183 9.31 -29.32 7.62
CA ALA A 183 8.09 -28.60 7.32
C ALA A 183 6.85 -29.49 7.55
N LEU A 184 5.98 -29.05 8.46
CA LEU A 184 4.64 -29.61 8.59
C LEU A 184 3.80 -29.17 7.37
N HIS A 185 3.12 -30.14 6.79
CA HIS A 185 2.25 -30.04 5.62
C HIS A 185 1.23 -28.89 5.66
N PRO A 186 0.76 -28.40 4.49
CA PRO A 186 -0.28 -27.39 4.43
C PRO A 186 -1.59 -27.89 5.07
N PRO A 187 -2.35 -27.01 5.75
CA PRO A 187 -3.61 -27.41 6.38
C PRO A 187 -4.67 -27.73 5.32
N THR A 188 -5.19 -28.96 5.38
CA THR A 188 -6.46 -29.33 4.75
C THR A 188 -7.58 -28.44 5.28
N LEU A 189 -8.21 -27.68 4.38
CA LEU A 189 -9.44 -26.92 4.62
C LEU A 189 -10.55 -27.87 5.08
N ARG A 190 -10.78 -27.96 6.39
CA ARG A 190 -11.95 -28.60 6.96
C ARG A 190 -13.12 -27.63 6.87
N ASN A 191 -14.00 -27.86 5.91
CA ASN A 191 -15.30 -27.22 5.80
C ASN A 191 -16.05 -27.30 7.14
N ARG A 192 -16.29 -26.16 7.78
CA ARG A 192 -17.30 -26.00 8.82
C ARG A 192 -18.28 -24.93 8.37
N HIS A 193 -19.43 -25.35 7.85
CA HIS A 193 -20.66 -24.59 7.94
C HIS A 193 -21.79 -25.54 8.31
N PRO A 194 -22.67 -25.19 9.27
CA PRO A 194 -23.82 -26.00 9.63
C PRO A 194 -25.02 -25.69 8.70
N ASN A 195 -25.72 -26.75 8.31
CA ASN A 195 -27.11 -26.80 7.81
C ASN A 195 -27.60 -25.73 6.81
N LEU A 196 -27.64 -26.11 5.53
CA LEU A 196 -28.64 -25.64 4.56
C LEU A 196 -29.13 -26.83 3.72
N PRO A 197 -30.45 -26.97 3.46
CA PRO A 197 -31.00 -28.12 2.73
C PRO A 197 -30.68 -28.04 1.23
N LEU A 198 -30.29 -29.18 0.66
CA LEU A 198 -30.02 -29.41 -0.76
C LEU A 198 -31.28 -29.17 -1.61
N LEU A 199 -31.32 -28.05 -2.35
CA LEU A 199 -32.18 -27.92 -3.53
C LEU A 199 -31.41 -28.39 -4.77
N SER A 200 -31.78 -29.58 -5.24
CA SER A 200 -31.35 -30.16 -6.51
C SER A 200 -31.93 -29.34 -7.67
N LEU A 201 -31.06 -28.65 -8.42
CA LEU A 201 -31.37 -28.09 -9.74
C LEU A 201 -30.34 -28.60 -10.74
N SER A 202 -30.68 -29.67 -11.45
CA SER A 202 -29.99 -30.09 -12.67
C SER A 202 -30.42 -29.20 -13.84
N PRO A 203 -29.50 -28.64 -14.65
CA PRO A 203 -29.87 -28.02 -15.90
C PRO A 203 -29.97 -29.07 -17.02
N ARG A 204 -31.17 -29.22 -17.61
CA ARG A 204 -31.35 -29.80 -18.94
C ARG A 204 -30.85 -28.81 -19.98
N LEU A 205 -29.93 -29.23 -20.83
CA LEU A 205 -29.66 -28.58 -22.11
C LEU A 205 -30.79 -28.93 -23.09
N PRO A 206 -31.35 -27.97 -23.85
CA PRO A 206 -32.17 -28.28 -25.01
C PRO A 206 -31.30 -28.45 -26.27
N ASN A 207 -31.74 -29.37 -27.13
CA ASN A 207 -31.31 -29.52 -28.53
C ASN A 207 -31.76 -28.33 -29.37
#